data_AF-A0A0D3V862-F1
#
_entry.id   AF-A0A0D3V862-F1
#
_cell.length_a   1.000
_cell.length_b   1.000
_cell.length_c   1.000
_cell.angle_alpha   90.00
_cell.angle_beta   90.00
_cell.angle_gamma   90.00
#
_symmetry.space_group_name_H-M   'P 1'
#
loop_
_entity.id
_entity.type
_entity.pdbx_description
1 polymer ?
#
loop_
_entity_poly.entity_id
_entity_poly.type
_entity_poly.pdbx_seq_one_letter_code
_entity_poly.pdbx_strand_id
1 'polypeptide(L)'
;MKKAIIFSLMLTFVLLAGCNNNSNNVLTNETATTPQVEGTQTPVEKSEPTVEPEKEKELTPGEKLSIEYVNTYLNGTDLDAKKKFVDEKVHPDTKQILEFTISMVTEKNKMFLNPRVVETTDYESAGKKGTLTLMRGDGDKEFIALIMDDKFGWGFISTETDEQMKQSFDEVRTKFKDK
;
A
#
# COMPACT_ATOMS: atom_id res chain seq x y z
N MET A 1 21.34 50.46 11.77
CA MET A 1 20.04 51.16 11.63
C MET A 1 18.94 50.12 11.65
N LYS A 2 18.06 50.19 12.66
CA LYS A 2 16.96 49.24 12.91
C LYS A 2 15.77 49.60 12.03
N LYS A 3 15.20 48.64 11.29
CA LYS A 3 13.84 48.75 10.76
C LYS A 3 13.13 47.41 10.91
N ALA A 4 12.24 47.38 11.90
CA ALA A 4 11.26 46.33 12.12
C ALA A 4 10.21 46.40 11.00
N ILE A 5 9.82 45.25 10.45
CA ILE A 5 8.65 45.13 9.57
C ILE A 5 7.62 44.29 10.31
N ILE A 6 6.42 44.86 10.33
CA ILE A 6 5.28 44.57 11.19
C ILE A 6 4.55 43.32 10.69
N PHE A 7 4.34 42.36 11.59
CA PHE A 7 3.43 41.23 11.44
C PHE A 7 1.98 41.74 11.40
N SER A 8 1.28 41.52 10.29
CA SER A 8 -0.17 41.76 10.19
C SER A 8 -0.90 40.41 10.15
N LEU A 9 -1.43 40.04 11.30
CA LEU A 9 -2.30 38.90 11.55
C LEU A 9 -3.71 39.20 11.00
N MET A 10 -4.20 38.42 10.04
CA MET A 10 -5.62 38.36 9.69
C MET A 10 -6.07 36.90 9.77
N LEU A 11 -6.77 36.62 10.87
CA LEU A 11 -7.37 35.36 11.23
C LEU A 11 -8.84 35.41 10.79
N THR A 12 -9.24 34.61 9.82
CA THR A 12 -10.67 34.40 9.49
C THR A 12 -11.00 32.92 9.56
N PHE A 13 -11.66 32.54 10.65
CA PHE A 13 -12.39 31.30 10.82
C PHE A 13 -13.67 31.32 9.97
N VAL A 14 -13.87 30.30 9.14
CA VAL A 14 -15.20 29.92 8.67
C VAL A 14 -15.38 28.44 8.97
N LEU A 15 -16.14 28.14 10.01
CA LEU A 15 -16.65 26.81 10.31
C LEU A 15 -17.92 26.59 9.47
N LEU A 16 -17.93 25.54 8.64
CA LEU A 16 -19.15 24.97 8.08
C LEU A 16 -19.31 23.57 8.65
N ALA A 17 -20.20 23.47 9.63
CA ALA A 17 -20.77 22.22 10.10
C ALA A 17 -21.82 21.74 9.09
N GLY A 18 -21.73 20.47 8.69
CA GLY A 18 -22.77 19.76 7.96
C GLY A 18 -22.89 18.35 8.54
N CYS A 19 -23.88 18.16 9.41
CA CYS A 19 -24.32 16.85 9.91
C CYS A 19 -25.39 16.25 8.97
N ASN A 20 -25.68 14.97 9.22
CA ASN A 20 -26.99 14.30 9.05
C ASN A 20 -27.24 13.66 7.66
N ASN A 21 -27.80 12.46 7.49
CA ASN A 21 -28.30 11.38 8.37
C ASN A 21 -28.34 10.10 7.50
N ASN A 22 -27.81 8.97 7.96
CA ASN A 22 -28.53 7.78 8.43
C ASN A 22 -29.86 7.42 7.73
N SER A 23 -29.89 6.26 7.06
CA SER A 23 -31.09 5.46 6.78
C SER A 23 -30.74 3.97 6.83
N ASN A 24 -31.08 3.35 7.97
CA ASN A 24 -31.24 1.91 8.10
C ASN A 24 -32.44 1.45 7.26
N ASN A 25 -32.36 0.25 6.67
CA ASN A 25 -33.56 -0.55 6.43
C ASN A 25 -33.29 -2.00 6.82
N VAL A 26 -34.00 -2.41 7.87
CA VAL A 26 -34.14 -3.78 8.39
C VAL A 26 -35.57 -4.20 8.05
N LEU A 27 -35.75 -5.39 7.49
CA LEU A 27 -36.85 -6.34 7.74
C LEU A 27 -36.61 -7.56 6.82
N THR A 28 -36.11 -8.70 7.30
CA THR A 28 -36.86 -9.85 7.87
C THR A 28 -38.19 -10.16 7.19
N ASN A 29 -38.31 -11.38 6.66
CA ASN A 29 -39.48 -12.19 6.95
C ASN A 29 -39.18 -13.70 6.85
N GLU A 30 -39.56 -14.40 7.91
CA GLU A 30 -39.66 -15.86 8.04
C GLU A 30 -40.82 -16.41 7.18
N THR A 31 -40.81 -17.73 6.88
CA THR A 31 -41.85 -18.69 7.32
C THR A 31 -41.67 -20.06 6.62
N ALA A 32 -41.19 -21.01 7.42
CA ALA A 32 -41.76 -22.33 7.73
C ALA A 32 -42.24 -23.37 6.66
N THR A 33 -41.65 -24.56 6.81
CA THR A 33 -42.29 -25.90 6.91
C THR A 33 -42.20 -26.88 5.72
N THR A 34 -41.58 -28.01 6.06
CA THR A 34 -41.34 -29.31 5.42
C THR A 34 -42.62 -30.02 4.91
N PRO A 35 -42.48 -30.97 3.96
CA PRO A 35 -42.54 -32.38 4.40
C PRO A 35 -41.50 -33.31 3.76
N GLN A 36 -41.18 -34.33 4.56
CA GLN A 36 -40.24 -35.43 4.41
C GLN A 36 -40.69 -36.46 3.35
N VAL A 37 -39.78 -36.96 2.50
CA VAL A 37 -39.90 -38.30 1.90
C VAL A 37 -38.52 -38.97 1.83
N GLU A 38 -38.53 -40.21 2.27
CA GLU A 38 -37.51 -41.24 2.43
C GLU A 38 -36.94 -41.74 1.09
N GLY A 39 -35.63 -42.00 1.04
CA GLY A 39 -34.98 -42.55 -0.16
C GLY A 39 -33.46 -42.69 -0.02
N THR A 40 -33.03 -43.85 0.47
CA THR A 40 -31.65 -44.32 0.51
C THR A 40 -30.98 -44.28 -0.88
N GLN A 41 -29.98 -43.42 -1.04
CA GLN A 41 -28.90 -43.61 -2.04
C GLN A 41 -27.58 -43.08 -1.48
N THR A 42 -26.59 -43.97 -1.42
CA THR A 42 -25.19 -43.69 -1.10
C THR A 42 -24.62 -42.58 -1.99
N PRO A 43 -24.15 -41.45 -1.45
CA PRO A 43 -23.41 -40.47 -2.24
C PRO A 43 -21.94 -40.89 -2.30
N VAL A 44 -21.46 -41.05 -3.54
CA VAL A 44 -20.05 -41.11 -3.90
C VAL A 44 -19.36 -39.87 -3.30
N GLU A 45 -18.33 -40.12 -2.49
CA GLU A 45 -17.44 -39.12 -1.90
C GLU A 45 -16.72 -38.37 -3.02
N LYS A 46 -17.35 -37.29 -3.48
CA LYS A 46 -16.72 -36.25 -4.28
C LYS A 46 -15.89 -35.43 -3.29
N SER A 47 -14.60 -35.72 -3.23
CA SER A 47 -13.62 -34.90 -2.54
C SER A 47 -13.67 -33.49 -3.10
N GLU A 48 -14.39 -32.59 -2.41
CA GLU A 48 -14.17 -31.16 -2.55
C GLU A 48 -12.71 -30.87 -2.18
N PRO A 49 -12.00 -30.04 -2.96
CA PRO A 49 -10.75 -29.50 -2.47
C PRO A 49 -11.10 -28.62 -1.27
N THR A 50 -10.72 -29.09 -0.08
CA THR A 50 -10.63 -28.27 1.12
C THR A 50 -9.78 -27.05 0.75
N VAL A 51 -10.44 -25.91 0.53
CA VAL A 51 -9.76 -24.62 0.53
C VAL A 51 -9.33 -24.41 1.97
N GLU A 52 -8.11 -24.84 2.25
CA GLU A 52 -7.40 -24.52 3.47
C GLU A 52 -7.47 -22.99 3.65
N PRO A 53 -8.00 -22.48 4.76
CA PRO A 53 -8.11 -21.04 4.96
C PRO A 53 -6.70 -20.47 4.90
N GLU A 54 -6.46 -19.60 3.92
CA GLU A 54 -5.20 -18.92 3.68
C GLU A 54 -4.79 -18.23 4.99
N LYS A 55 -3.80 -18.79 5.67
CA LYS A 55 -3.31 -18.27 6.95
C LYS A 55 -2.85 -16.84 6.71
N GLU A 56 -3.55 -15.88 7.29
CA GLU A 56 -3.22 -14.46 7.19
C GLU A 56 -1.76 -14.26 7.63
N LYS A 57 -0.88 -13.96 6.68
CA LYS A 57 0.55 -13.81 6.93
C LYS A 57 0.75 -12.56 7.78
N GLU A 58 1.30 -12.74 8.97
CA GLU A 58 1.73 -11.59 9.78
C GLU A 58 2.88 -10.87 9.07
N LEU A 59 2.68 -9.58 8.77
CA LEU A 59 3.67 -8.77 8.08
C LEU A 59 4.78 -8.33 9.03
N THR A 60 6.02 -8.46 8.55
CA THR A 60 7.21 -7.90 9.20
C THR A 60 7.18 -6.36 9.22
N PRO A 61 8.00 -5.70 10.07
CA PRO A 61 8.09 -4.23 10.07
C PRO A 61 8.44 -3.61 8.71
N GLY A 62 9.39 -4.21 7.97
CA GLY A 62 9.78 -3.74 6.63
C GLY A 62 8.66 -3.90 5.60
N GLU A 63 7.90 -5.00 5.68
CA GLU A 63 6.72 -5.24 4.84
C GLU A 63 5.61 -4.21 5.13
N LYS A 64 5.34 -3.91 6.40
CA LYS A 64 4.39 -2.87 6.81
C LYS A 64 4.83 -1.49 6.32
N LEU A 65 6.12 -1.17 6.46
CA LEU A 65 6.69 0.09 5.98
C LEU A 65 6.58 0.24 4.45
N SER A 66 6.72 -0.85 3.72
CA SER A 66 6.57 -0.86 2.26
C SER A 66 5.13 -0.51 1.84
N ILE A 67 4.13 -1.09 2.52
CA ILE A 67 2.72 -0.75 2.31
C ILE A 67 2.45 0.71 2.71
N GLU A 68 3.02 1.17 3.83
CA GLU A 68 2.88 2.54 4.31
C GLU A 68 3.45 3.56 3.31
N TYR A 69 4.60 3.27 2.69
CA TYR A 69 5.16 4.11 1.62
C TYR A 69 4.18 4.26 0.46
N VAL A 70 3.61 3.16 -0.02
CA VAL A 70 2.67 3.18 -1.15
C VAL A 70 1.44 4.01 -0.81
N ASN A 71 0.85 3.81 0.36
CA ASN A 71 -0.39 4.48 0.75
C ASN A 71 -0.18 5.95 1.12
N THR A 72 0.87 6.26 1.87
CA THR A 72 1.11 7.60 2.42
C THR A 72 1.86 8.49 1.44
N TYR A 73 2.93 7.97 0.82
CA TYR A 73 3.81 8.77 -0.01
C TYR A 73 3.45 8.70 -1.49
N LEU A 74 3.36 7.49 -2.05
CA LEU A 74 3.19 7.31 -3.50
C LEU A 74 1.77 7.68 -3.96
N ASN A 75 0.75 7.15 -3.30
CA ASN A 75 -0.66 7.39 -3.64
C ASN A 75 -1.27 8.57 -2.86
N GLY A 76 -0.65 8.98 -1.76
CA GLY A 76 -1.19 9.99 -0.84
C GLY A 76 -1.15 11.41 -1.41
N THR A 77 -2.13 12.21 -1.00
CA THR A 77 -2.28 13.62 -1.39
C THR A 77 -2.09 14.59 -0.22
N ASP A 78 -2.01 14.10 1.02
CA ASP A 78 -1.74 14.90 2.21
C ASP A 78 -0.24 15.22 2.29
N LEU A 79 0.12 16.47 2.02
CA LEU A 79 1.51 16.91 2.02
C LEU A 79 2.17 16.83 3.39
N ASP A 80 1.44 17.01 4.48
CA ASP A 80 2.04 16.97 5.82
C ASP A 80 2.26 15.52 6.27
N ALA A 81 1.35 14.61 5.91
CA ALA A 81 1.58 13.18 6.06
C ALA A 81 2.80 12.70 5.24
N LYS A 82 2.93 13.16 3.99
CA LYS A 82 4.12 12.86 3.16
C LYS A 82 5.40 13.40 3.78
N LYS A 83 5.41 14.64 4.29
CA LYS A 83 6.60 15.24 4.91
C LYS A 83 7.02 14.46 6.14
N LYS A 84 6.06 14.10 6.99
CA LYS A 84 6.31 13.29 8.18
C LYS A 84 6.89 11.93 7.82
N PHE A 85 6.33 11.28 6.80
CA PHE A 85 6.84 10.00 6.31
C PHE A 85 8.31 10.14 5.84
N VAL A 86 8.61 11.15 5.02
CA VAL A 86 9.98 11.39 4.54
C VAL A 86 10.94 11.72 5.68
N ASP A 87 10.49 12.47 6.69
CA ASP A 87 11.33 12.81 7.82
C ASP A 87 11.70 11.59 8.69
N GLU A 88 10.69 10.79 9.02
CA GLU A 88 10.79 9.74 10.03
C GLU A 88 11.16 8.37 9.45
N LYS A 89 10.71 8.06 8.23
CA LYS A 89 10.67 6.69 7.69
C LYS A 89 11.59 6.45 6.50
N VAL A 90 12.10 7.51 5.87
CA VAL A 90 12.99 7.39 4.69
C VAL A 90 14.45 7.36 5.12
N HIS A 91 15.24 6.57 4.40
CA HIS A 91 16.68 6.45 4.59
C HIS A 91 17.40 7.76 4.17
N PRO A 92 18.42 8.24 4.92
CA PRO A 92 19.10 9.51 4.62
C PRO A 92 19.56 9.66 3.16
N ASP A 93 20.08 8.60 2.56
CA ASP A 93 20.59 8.58 1.17
C ASP A 93 19.55 8.99 0.11
N THR A 94 18.26 8.76 0.37
CA THR A 94 17.18 9.01 -0.61
C THR A 94 16.19 10.07 -0.15
N LYS A 95 16.32 10.51 1.11
CA LYS A 95 15.48 11.54 1.72
C LYS A 95 15.38 12.79 0.84
N GLN A 96 16.50 13.35 0.39
CA GLN A 96 16.50 14.58 -0.41
C GLN A 96 15.75 14.44 -1.74
N ILE A 97 15.84 13.26 -2.39
CA ILE A 97 15.13 12.99 -3.65
C ILE A 97 13.62 12.92 -3.41
N LEU A 98 13.20 12.30 -2.31
CA LEU A 98 11.78 12.24 -1.93
C LEU A 98 11.26 13.61 -1.45
N GLU A 99 12.05 14.39 -0.73
CA GLU A 99 11.69 15.78 -0.40
C GLU A 99 11.43 16.62 -1.67
N PHE A 100 12.25 16.43 -2.72
CA PHE A 100 12.08 17.14 -3.98
C PHE A 100 10.82 16.74 -4.75
N THR A 101 10.40 15.48 -4.63
CA THR A 101 9.23 14.93 -5.35
C THR A 101 7.94 14.93 -4.51
N ILE A 102 7.98 15.52 -3.30
CA ILE A 102 6.91 15.38 -2.31
C ILE A 102 5.56 15.95 -2.76
N SER A 103 5.56 17.02 -3.56
CA SER A 103 4.36 17.64 -4.08
C SER A 103 3.80 16.94 -5.32
N MET A 104 4.52 15.95 -5.86
CA MET A 104 4.03 15.18 -7.00
C MET A 104 2.90 14.26 -6.53
N VAL A 105 1.85 14.20 -7.36
CA VAL A 105 0.68 13.35 -7.15
C VAL A 105 0.67 12.29 -8.25
N THR A 106 0.65 11.03 -7.85
CA THR A 106 0.50 9.91 -8.79
C THR A 106 -0.87 9.99 -9.46
N GLU A 107 -0.90 9.90 -10.79
CA GLU A 107 -2.15 9.85 -11.54
C GLU A 107 -3.02 8.66 -11.09
N LYS A 108 -4.34 8.85 -11.02
CA LYS A 108 -5.26 7.84 -10.47
C LYS A 108 -5.14 6.45 -11.14
N ASN A 109 -4.94 6.41 -12.45
CA ASN A 109 -4.74 5.17 -13.21
C ASN A 109 -3.38 4.50 -12.91
N LYS A 110 -2.39 5.25 -12.43
CA LYS A 110 -1.05 4.76 -12.05
C LYS A 110 -0.94 4.38 -10.58
N MET A 111 -1.92 4.75 -9.74
CA MET A 111 -1.93 4.39 -8.32
C MET A 111 -1.88 2.87 -8.12
N PHE A 112 -1.20 2.48 -7.06
CA PHE A 112 -1.09 1.11 -6.56
C PHE A 112 -2.19 0.85 -5.53
N LEU A 113 -3.37 0.50 -5.99
CA LEU A 113 -4.52 0.22 -5.11
C LEU A 113 -4.38 -1.17 -4.47
N ASN A 114 -4.88 -1.31 -3.24
CA ASN A 114 -4.85 -2.55 -2.45
C ASN A 114 -3.49 -3.28 -2.47
N PRO A 115 -2.38 -2.59 -2.14
CA PRO A 115 -1.07 -3.20 -2.16
C PRO A 115 -0.98 -4.34 -1.14
N ARG A 116 -0.53 -5.51 -1.59
CA ARG A 116 -0.28 -6.68 -0.75
C ARG A 116 1.12 -7.20 -0.98
N VAL A 117 1.76 -7.67 0.09
CA VAL A 117 3.09 -8.26 0.01
C VAL A 117 3.01 -9.66 -0.58
N VAL A 118 3.91 -9.95 -1.51
CA VAL A 118 4.03 -11.24 -2.18
C VAL A 118 5.23 -12.00 -1.62
N GLU A 119 6.41 -11.40 -1.70
CA GLU A 119 7.66 -12.03 -1.32
C GLU A 119 8.62 -10.96 -0.78
N THR A 120 9.47 -11.35 0.17
CA THR A 120 10.57 -10.52 0.68
C THR A 120 11.86 -11.33 0.57
N THR A 121 12.93 -10.71 0.09
CA THR A 121 14.25 -11.35 -0.10
C THR A 121 15.37 -10.43 0.39
N ASP A 122 16.50 -11.01 0.76
CA ASP A 122 17.67 -10.25 1.19
C ASP A 122 18.29 -9.48 0.02
N TYR A 123 18.85 -8.31 0.33
CA TYR A 123 19.55 -7.45 -0.61
C TYR A 123 20.94 -7.14 -0.11
N GLU A 124 21.93 -7.33 -1.00
CA GLU A 124 23.28 -6.84 -0.82
C GLU A 124 23.82 -6.35 -2.17
N SER A 125 24.23 -5.10 -2.25
CA SER A 125 24.88 -4.51 -3.43
C SER A 125 25.69 -3.29 -3.06
N ALA A 126 26.87 -3.13 -3.66
CA ALA A 126 27.77 -1.99 -3.45
C ALA A 126 28.01 -1.66 -1.96
N GLY A 127 28.10 -2.70 -1.10
CA GLY A 127 28.32 -2.56 0.34
C GLY A 127 27.08 -2.14 1.15
N LYS A 128 25.92 -1.94 0.52
CA LYS A 128 24.63 -1.70 1.19
C LYS A 128 23.91 -3.02 1.40
N LYS A 129 23.28 -3.18 2.57
CA LYS A 129 22.49 -4.36 2.94
C LYS A 129 21.07 -3.95 3.32
N GLY A 130 20.12 -4.85 3.11
CA GLY A 130 18.72 -4.61 3.42
C GLY A 130 17.83 -5.74 2.91
N THR A 131 16.56 -5.44 2.70
CA THR A 131 15.59 -6.37 2.11
C THR A 131 14.87 -5.73 0.94
N LEU A 132 14.55 -6.53 -0.07
CA LEU A 132 13.62 -6.17 -1.13
C LEU A 132 12.26 -6.81 -0.85
N THR A 133 11.20 -6.02 -0.81
CA THR A 133 9.83 -6.48 -0.64
C THR A 133 9.05 -6.27 -1.93
N LEU A 134 8.63 -7.35 -2.58
CA LEU A 134 7.74 -7.34 -3.73
C LEU A 134 6.28 -7.21 -3.25
N MET A 135 5.59 -6.22 -3.79
CA MET A 135 4.17 -6.00 -3.60
C MET A 135 3.42 -6.01 -4.93
N ARG A 136 2.18 -6.49 -4.90
CA ARG A 136 1.23 -6.42 -6.00
C ARG A 136 0.07 -5.52 -5.60
N GLY A 137 -0.31 -4.61 -6.50
CA GLY A 137 -1.55 -3.86 -6.39
C GLY A 137 -2.69 -4.54 -7.17
N ASP A 138 -3.78 -3.81 -7.34
CA ASP A 138 -4.84 -4.16 -8.30
C ASP A 138 -4.30 -4.19 -9.74
N GLY A 139 -4.78 -5.16 -10.51
CA GLY A 139 -4.26 -5.47 -11.86
C GLY A 139 -2.86 -6.12 -11.79
N ASP A 140 -2.08 -5.93 -12.85
CA ASP A 140 -0.72 -6.49 -12.98
C ASP A 140 0.38 -5.52 -12.51
N LYS A 141 0.03 -4.61 -11.58
CA LYS A 141 0.97 -3.60 -11.07
C LYS A 141 1.82 -4.18 -9.95
N GLU A 142 3.13 -4.02 -10.09
CA GLU A 142 4.11 -4.46 -9.12
C GLU A 142 4.98 -3.29 -8.64
N PHE A 143 5.28 -3.32 -7.34
CA PHE A 143 6.18 -2.39 -6.70
C PHE A 143 7.20 -3.19 -5.88
N ILE A 144 8.47 -2.84 -5.98
CA ILE A 144 9.51 -3.43 -5.14
C ILE A 144 10.08 -2.33 -4.24
N ALA A 145 9.95 -2.53 -2.92
CA ALA A 145 10.53 -1.65 -1.92
C ALA A 145 11.92 -2.16 -1.52
N LEU A 146 12.92 -1.29 -1.50
CA LEU A 146 14.17 -1.54 -0.81
C LEU A 146 14.09 -0.93 0.60
N ILE A 147 14.24 -1.77 1.63
CA ILE A 147 14.32 -1.36 3.04
C ILE A 147 15.75 -1.54 3.53
N MET A 148 16.35 -0.48 4.10
CA MET A 148 17.70 -0.47 4.65
C MET A 148 17.67 0.21 6.02
N ASP A 149 18.35 -0.36 7.02
CA ASP A 149 18.39 0.17 8.39
C ASP A 149 16.98 0.50 8.94
N ASP A 150 16.03 -0.43 8.72
CA ASP A 150 14.61 -0.31 9.07
C ASP A 150 13.89 0.91 8.47
N LYS A 151 14.45 1.51 7.40
CA LYS A 151 13.92 2.68 6.70
C LYS A 151 13.71 2.40 5.22
N PHE A 152 12.78 3.14 4.62
CA PHE A 152 12.53 3.08 3.19
C PHE A 152 13.71 3.67 2.43
N GLY A 153 14.37 2.84 1.64
CA GLY A 153 15.47 3.22 0.76
C GLY A 153 14.96 3.72 -0.59
N TRP A 154 14.43 2.81 -1.41
CA TRP A 154 14.03 3.13 -2.78
C TRP A 154 12.84 2.29 -3.24
N GLY A 155 12.15 2.76 -4.29
CA GLY A 155 11.02 2.07 -4.90
C GLY A 155 11.26 1.81 -6.38
N PHE A 156 10.96 0.60 -6.83
CA PHE A 156 10.96 0.22 -8.25
C PHE A 156 9.52 -0.06 -8.68
N ILE A 157 9.08 0.55 -9.78
CA ILE A 157 7.68 0.59 -10.21
C ILE A 157 7.55 -0.09 -11.58
N SER A 158 6.70 -1.11 -11.71
CA SER A 158 6.54 -1.86 -12.97
C SER A 158 5.89 -1.03 -14.09
N THR A 159 5.16 0.02 -13.72
CA THR A 159 4.41 0.88 -14.64
C THR A 159 5.20 2.08 -15.16
N GLU A 160 6.50 2.16 -14.87
CA GLU A 160 7.33 3.26 -15.36
C GLU A 160 7.47 3.23 -16.89
N THR A 161 7.60 4.42 -17.47
CA THR A 161 7.78 4.61 -18.92
C THR A 161 9.22 4.97 -19.29
N ASP A 162 10.01 5.47 -18.35
CA ASP A 162 11.43 5.72 -18.55
C ASP A 162 12.20 4.40 -18.70
N GLU A 163 12.98 4.25 -19.76
CA GLU A 163 13.66 2.97 -20.09
C GLU A 163 14.63 2.54 -19.00
N GLN A 164 15.36 3.47 -18.38
CA GLN A 164 16.32 3.16 -17.33
C GLN A 164 15.61 2.69 -16.05
N MET A 165 14.48 3.32 -15.71
CA MET A 165 13.66 2.91 -14.57
C MET A 165 13.01 1.54 -14.79
N LYS A 166 12.54 1.26 -16.01
CA LYS A 166 12.02 -0.06 -16.39
C LYS A 166 13.09 -1.14 -16.27
N GLN A 167 14.27 -0.91 -16.84
CA GLN A 167 15.38 -1.84 -16.74
C GLN A 167 15.75 -2.08 -15.26
N SER A 168 15.79 -1.04 -14.45
CA SER A 168 16.09 -1.17 -13.01
C SER A 168 15.03 -2.02 -12.29
N PHE A 169 13.74 -1.86 -12.63
CA PHE A 169 12.69 -2.73 -12.11
C PHE A 169 12.89 -4.18 -12.54
N ASP A 170 13.07 -4.43 -13.84
CA ASP A 170 13.21 -5.78 -14.40
C ASP A 170 14.41 -6.51 -13.78
N GLU A 171 15.56 -5.85 -13.66
CA GLU A 171 16.76 -6.38 -13.03
C GLU A 171 16.51 -6.81 -11.57
N VAL A 172 15.87 -5.95 -10.78
CA VAL A 172 15.58 -6.24 -9.37
C VAL A 172 14.49 -7.32 -9.25
N ARG A 173 13.51 -7.34 -10.15
CA ARG A 173 12.41 -8.31 -10.17
C ARG A 173 12.90 -9.75 -10.33
N THR A 174 14.05 -9.96 -10.98
CA THR A 174 14.68 -11.29 -11.13
C THR A 174 15.11 -11.94 -9.82
N LYS A 175 15.21 -11.18 -8.71
CA LYS A 175 15.62 -11.69 -7.40
C LYS A 175 14.52 -12.45 -6.66
N PHE A 176 13.28 -12.36 -7.15
CA PHE A 176 12.11 -12.99 -6.57
C PHE A 176 11.78 -14.31 -7.29
N LYS A 177 11.28 -15.28 -6.55
CA LYS A 177 10.92 -16.61 -7.07
C LYS A 177 9.50 -16.65 -7.60
N ASP A 178 8.62 -15.84 -7.00
CA ASP A 178 7.26 -15.65 -7.49
C ASP A 178 7.28 -15.04 -8.90
N LYS A 179 6.54 -15.63 -9.84
CA LYS A 179 6.46 -15.19 -11.24
C LYS A 179 5.08 -14.63 -11.54
#